data_AF-A0A9D6I4A7-F1
#
_entry.id   AF-A0A9D6I4A7-F1
#
_cell.length_a   1.000
_cell.length_b   1.000
_cell.length_c   1.000
_cell.angle_alpha   90.00
_cell.angle_beta   90.00
_cell.angle_gamma   90.00
#
_symmetry.space_group_name_H-M   'P 1'
#
loop_
_entity.id
_entity.type
_entity.pdbx_description
1 polymer ?
#
loop_
_entity_poly.entity_id
_entity_poly.type
_entity_poly.pdbx_seq_one_letter_code
_entity_poly.pdbx_strand_id
1 'polypeptide(L)'
;MESRIPMNSESLQESFPEIYQEFFSKCSIATSASGAFWIAGEYAILYGGLGIFQKVPLKVYIGLKPTDDGSVSDGGGYVFNPAKQCFDKIVLSKILYAEAHEKLSALTKKYLEDVLGDRYQGLSYFYIIEAPVANGYNTSATFAVTLATSILLFAKQIEPSVVEEINQRPVSELPHDTDFNTIFRFACKFEAIFHGGASAGSSVFASCVKSAYPIIFFTEKREGRETPTHGARLPAYSKSLDLYDQFAYRGLSLDELGGISGDWPIDFGIIYSGDYMPAANVIRSIADFENELEKTYSSARKKIGKIANAFPSGLLARSLDVKDAVFRNYVRAVNATAVEVFVCLYNLLNLGASDPNFKELAEAINASQNALALFNVSSEKLNYICNIMLHEANKLDEPVGCKMSGPGKKGPVLFVAPYRGLRDNIDSIIEKLRKNTKEKTLSIQYLSWLDGIGKEGVTIEQCLDHKIYSDYISAGAVKITHLSTDGSTQIQTQTKEEYETTRATADIVLDASENDIFIRGKKITSKEIYTSRETIAILTILISEIKKWVSHKKFPPSSYASDRSEFQSKIISPLNKTLEKHLGKKLKLSMSGSAVDFSVKLEPGLGIYIAEEKF
;
A
#
# COMPACT_ATOMS: atom_id res chain seq x y z
N MET A 1 -18.05 6.84 -22.77
CA MET A 1 -16.78 6.51 -22.08
C MET A 1 -15.50 6.96 -22.79
N GLU A 2 -15.52 7.66 -23.93
CA GLU A 2 -14.33 7.93 -24.79
C GLU A 2 -13.18 8.76 -24.16
N SER A 3 -13.23 9.10 -22.86
CA SER A 3 -12.17 9.85 -22.17
C SER A 3 -11.75 9.26 -20.81
N ARG A 4 -12.07 7.99 -20.50
CA ARG A 4 -11.61 7.33 -19.26
C ARG A 4 -10.28 6.64 -19.51
N ILE A 5 -9.27 6.93 -18.67
CA ILE A 5 -8.02 6.18 -18.59
C ILE A 5 -8.36 4.77 -18.06
N PRO A 6 -7.96 3.69 -18.75
CA PRO A 6 -8.10 2.33 -18.24
C PRO A 6 -7.49 2.22 -16.84
N MET A 7 -8.18 1.55 -15.94
CA MET A 7 -7.77 1.41 -14.54
C MET A 7 -6.79 0.24 -14.38
N ASN A 8 -5.61 0.39 -14.98
CA ASN A 8 -4.47 -0.49 -14.80
C ASN A 8 -3.16 0.29 -14.71
N SER A 9 -2.14 -0.35 -14.13
CA SER A 9 -0.82 0.26 -13.91
C SER A 9 -0.17 0.75 -15.19
N GLU A 10 -0.25 0.00 -16.29
CA GLU A 10 0.33 0.36 -17.59
C GLU A 10 -0.24 1.70 -18.09
N SER A 11 -1.56 1.81 -18.20
CA SER A 11 -2.23 3.03 -18.66
C SER A 11 -2.00 4.23 -17.73
N LEU A 12 -1.91 4.00 -16.42
CA LEU A 12 -1.62 5.07 -15.45
C LEU A 12 -0.17 5.54 -15.50
N GLN A 13 0.78 4.62 -15.71
CA GLN A 13 2.20 4.92 -15.89
C GLN A 13 2.47 5.69 -17.18
N GLU A 14 1.78 5.33 -18.27
CA GLU A 14 1.82 6.07 -19.53
C GLU A 14 1.22 7.47 -19.42
N SER A 15 0.13 7.61 -18.65
CA SER A 15 -0.59 8.88 -18.51
C SER A 15 0.09 9.87 -17.55
N PHE A 16 0.85 9.37 -16.57
CA PHE A 16 1.47 10.19 -15.51
C PHE A 16 2.94 9.81 -15.23
N PRO A 17 3.80 9.67 -16.26
CA PRO A 17 5.17 9.20 -16.08
C PRO A 17 5.99 10.06 -15.11
N GLU A 18 5.71 11.35 -15.03
CA GLU A 18 6.37 12.30 -14.13
C GLU A 18 6.18 11.96 -12.64
N ILE A 19 5.03 11.38 -12.27
CA ILE A 19 4.72 11.00 -10.89
C ILE A 19 5.59 9.81 -10.47
N TYR A 20 5.69 8.81 -11.35
CA TYR A 20 6.51 7.62 -11.10
C TYR A 20 7.99 7.99 -11.11
N GLN A 21 8.45 8.82 -12.05
CA GLN A 21 9.83 9.32 -12.07
C GLN A 21 10.18 10.10 -10.79
N GLU A 22 9.31 11.00 -10.34
CA GLU A 22 9.51 11.72 -9.07
C GLU A 22 9.57 10.76 -7.87
N PHE A 23 8.72 9.72 -7.86
CA PHE A 23 8.70 8.73 -6.79
C PHE A 23 9.98 7.89 -6.75
N PHE A 24 10.35 7.25 -7.87
CA PHE A 24 11.51 6.37 -7.92
C PHE A 24 12.81 7.13 -7.67
N SER A 25 12.93 8.37 -8.17
CA SER A 25 14.14 9.19 -7.98
C SER A 25 14.45 9.53 -6.52
N LYS A 26 13.47 9.45 -5.62
CA LYS A 26 13.67 9.74 -4.19
C LYS A 26 13.99 8.50 -3.36
N CYS A 27 13.78 7.31 -3.90
CA CYS A 27 13.73 6.06 -3.15
C CYS A 27 14.95 5.20 -3.43
N SER A 28 15.52 4.59 -2.39
CA SER A 28 16.59 3.59 -2.52
C SER A 28 16.02 2.18 -2.76
N ILE A 29 14.87 1.92 -2.16
CA ILE A 29 14.10 0.68 -2.28
C ILE A 29 12.68 1.08 -2.66
N ALA A 30 12.09 0.41 -3.63
CA ALA A 30 10.69 0.54 -3.96
C ALA A 30 10.10 -0.86 -4.22
N THR A 31 8.96 -1.13 -3.60
CA THR A 31 8.19 -2.36 -3.84
C THR A 31 6.78 -1.99 -4.26
N SER A 32 6.11 -2.91 -4.95
CA SER A 32 4.71 -2.79 -5.29
C SER A 32 3.95 -4.08 -5.05
N ALA A 33 2.62 -4.01 -5.02
CA ALA A 33 1.75 -5.17 -5.08
C ALA A 33 0.42 -4.80 -5.71
N SER A 34 -0.23 -5.76 -6.38
CA SER A 34 -1.59 -5.56 -6.89
C SER A 34 -2.63 -5.54 -5.77
N GLY A 35 -3.58 -4.62 -5.89
CA GLY A 35 -4.82 -4.62 -5.12
C GLY A 35 -5.70 -5.83 -5.46
N ALA A 36 -6.76 -6.01 -4.69
CA ALA A 36 -7.73 -7.09 -4.89
C ALA A 36 -9.12 -6.67 -4.38
N PHE A 37 -10.17 -7.30 -4.88
CA PHE A 37 -11.51 -7.16 -4.32
C PHE A 37 -12.02 -8.50 -3.79
N TRP A 38 -13.01 -8.41 -2.90
CA TRP A 38 -13.66 -9.59 -2.34
C TRP A 38 -14.70 -10.12 -3.32
N ILE A 39 -14.54 -11.39 -3.69
CA ILE A 39 -15.62 -12.14 -4.33
C ILE A 39 -16.60 -12.62 -3.25
N ALA A 40 -16.11 -13.21 -2.17
CA ALA A 40 -16.94 -13.71 -1.06
C ALA A 40 -16.14 -13.93 0.24
N GLY A 41 -16.86 -14.09 1.35
CA GLY A 41 -16.29 -14.54 2.64
C GLY A 41 -15.94 -13.43 3.63
N GLU A 42 -16.33 -12.18 3.33
CA GLU A 42 -15.96 -10.94 4.02
C GLU A 42 -15.73 -11.09 5.52
N TYR A 43 -16.77 -10.95 6.33
CA TYR A 43 -16.60 -10.93 7.78
C TYR A 43 -16.50 -12.32 8.39
N ALA A 44 -16.86 -13.36 7.65
CA ALA A 44 -16.75 -14.74 8.10
C ALA A 44 -15.30 -15.14 8.38
N ILE A 45 -14.35 -14.63 7.59
CA ILE A 45 -12.92 -14.94 7.74
C ILE A 45 -12.35 -14.52 9.10
N LEU A 46 -12.88 -13.45 9.71
CA LEU A 46 -12.43 -13.01 11.04
C LEU A 46 -12.66 -14.09 12.09
N TYR A 47 -13.62 -14.99 11.86
CA TYR A 47 -14.06 -16.07 12.72
C TYR A 47 -13.57 -17.46 12.26
N GLY A 48 -12.66 -17.53 11.28
CA GLY A 48 -12.16 -18.79 10.71
C GLY A 48 -13.01 -19.35 9.57
N GLY A 49 -13.83 -18.50 8.93
CA GLY A 49 -14.41 -18.84 7.63
C GLY A 49 -13.37 -18.85 6.51
N LEU A 50 -13.84 -18.93 5.27
CA LEU A 50 -13.01 -18.76 4.08
C LEU A 50 -13.15 -17.35 3.48
N GLY A 51 -12.12 -16.90 2.78
CA GLY A 51 -12.13 -15.65 2.01
C GLY A 51 -11.73 -15.91 0.56
N ILE A 52 -12.40 -15.25 -0.39
CA ILE A 52 -12.17 -15.39 -1.84
C ILE A 52 -11.89 -14.01 -2.42
N PHE A 53 -10.75 -13.87 -3.08
CA PHE A 53 -10.28 -12.61 -3.64
C PHE A 53 -9.95 -12.73 -5.11
N GLN A 54 -10.13 -11.64 -5.85
CA GLN A 54 -9.61 -11.49 -7.20
C GLN A 54 -8.73 -10.25 -7.27
N LYS A 55 -7.55 -10.39 -7.87
CA LYS A 55 -6.63 -9.27 -8.09
C LYS A 55 -7.12 -8.34 -9.19
N VAL A 56 -6.84 -7.06 -9.00
CA VAL A 56 -7.02 -6.01 -10.02
C VAL A 56 -5.65 -5.54 -10.50
N PRO A 57 -5.53 -5.07 -11.75
CA PRO A 57 -4.25 -4.62 -12.32
C PRO A 57 -3.88 -3.21 -11.83
N LEU A 58 -4.24 -2.85 -10.60
CA LEU A 58 -3.92 -1.59 -9.95
C LEU A 58 -2.97 -1.86 -8.79
N LYS A 59 -1.90 -1.09 -8.68
CA LYS A 59 -0.84 -1.28 -7.70
C LYS A 59 -0.85 -0.25 -6.58
N VAL A 60 -0.26 -0.65 -5.46
CA VAL A 60 0.27 0.26 -4.45
C VAL A 60 1.79 0.15 -4.51
N TYR A 61 2.48 1.28 -4.56
CA TYR A 61 3.95 1.36 -4.49
C TYR A 61 4.35 1.97 -3.16
N ILE A 62 5.38 1.40 -2.53
CA ILE A 62 6.01 1.95 -1.32
C ILE A 62 7.50 2.07 -1.56
N GLY A 63 7.98 3.32 -1.47
CA GLY A 63 9.37 3.68 -1.65
C GLY A 63 9.99 4.14 -0.34
N LEU A 64 11.24 3.75 -0.08
CA LEU A 64 11.96 4.07 1.14
C LEU A 64 13.20 4.92 0.87
N LYS A 65 13.37 5.95 1.71
CA LYS A 65 14.55 6.82 1.73
C LYS A 65 15.14 6.84 3.15
N PRO A 66 16.41 6.45 3.33
CA PRO A 66 17.09 6.60 4.61
C PRO A 66 17.15 8.08 5.02
N THR A 67 17.00 8.36 6.32
CA THR A 67 17.23 9.68 6.91
C THR A 67 18.34 9.58 7.96
N ASP A 68 18.79 10.71 8.51
CA ASP A 68 19.85 10.77 9.53
C ASP A 68 19.33 11.21 10.92
N ASP A 69 18.02 11.38 11.08
CA ASP A 69 17.38 11.95 12.27
C ASP A 69 16.82 10.88 13.24
N GLY A 70 16.97 9.59 12.91
CA GLY A 70 16.45 8.47 13.69
C GLY A 70 14.92 8.43 13.78
N SER A 71 14.20 9.12 12.89
CA SER A 71 12.74 9.16 12.87
C SER A 71 12.16 8.27 11.77
N VAL A 72 10.91 7.82 11.96
CA VAL A 72 10.10 7.24 10.87
C VAL A 72 9.08 8.28 10.45
N SER A 73 9.23 8.79 9.23
CA SER A 73 8.44 9.91 8.71
C SER A 73 7.65 9.56 7.45
N ASP A 74 6.49 10.21 7.30
CA ASP A 74 5.70 10.18 6.08
C ASP A 74 6.23 11.24 5.10
N GLY A 75 6.85 10.76 4.02
CA GLY A 75 7.34 11.60 2.92
C GLY A 75 6.24 12.13 2.01
N GLY A 76 4.99 11.68 2.22
CA GLY A 76 3.83 11.95 1.38
C GLY A 76 3.76 11.06 0.14
N GLY A 77 2.67 11.21 -0.60
CA GLY A 77 2.46 10.42 -1.79
C GLY A 77 1.28 10.87 -2.64
N TYR A 78 0.89 10.00 -3.56
CA TYR A 78 -0.14 10.26 -4.56
C TYR A 78 -1.21 9.17 -4.52
N VAL A 79 -2.48 9.57 -4.69
CA VAL A 79 -3.61 8.65 -4.82
C VAL A 79 -4.37 8.99 -6.10
N PHE A 80 -4.64 8.01 -6.95
CA PHE A 80 -5.40 8.23 -8.18
C PHE A 80 -6.89 8.46 -7.87
N ASN A 81 -7.43 9.51 -8.49
CA ASN A 81 -8.84 9.86 -8.40
C ASN A 81 -9.52 9.59 -9.74
N PRO A 82 -10.26 8.47 -9.90
CA PRO A 82 -10.87 8.12 -11.17
C PRO A 82 -11.98 9.08 -11.59
N ALA A 83 -12.59 9.85 -10.67
CA ALA A 83 -13.58 10.85 -11.04
C ALA A 83 -12.94 12.09 -11.68
N LYS A 84 -11.71 12.45 -11.26
CA LYS A 84 -10.96 13.58 -11.80
C LYS A 84 -9.97 13.19 -12.90
N GLN A 85 -9.69 11.90 -13.05
CA GLN A 85 -8.67 11.36 -13.97
C GLN A 85 -7.29 11.98 -13.68
N CYS A 86 -6.92 12.11 -12.41
CA CYS A 86 -5.62 12.62 -11.99
C CYS A 86 -5.22 12.08 -10.61
N PHE A 87 -3.95 12.22 -10.25
CA PHE A 87 -3.45 11.92 -8.91
C PHE A 87 -3.61 13.11 -7.96
N ASP A 88 -4.24 12.89 -6.82
CA ASP A 88 -4.30 13.85 -5.72
C ASP A 88 -3.09 13.62 -4.78
N LYS A 89 -2.36 14.71 -4.47
CA LYS A 89 -1.26 14.65 -3.47
C LYS A 89 -1.83 14.52 -2.07
N ILE A 90 -1.29 13.60 -1.28
CA ILE A 90 -1.83 13.27 0.03
C ILE A 90 -0.73 12.95 1.05
N VAL A 91 -1.09 13.12 2.32
CA VAL A 91 -0.30 12.72 3.49
C VAL A 91 -1.08 11.60 4.16
N LEU A 92 -0.41 10.54 4.62
CA LEU A 92 -1.02 9.31 5.09
C LEU A 92 -1.92 9.57 6.29
N SER A 93 -1.59 10.55 7.13
CA SER A 93 -2.43 11.02 8.24
C SER A 93 -3.78 11.64 7.84
N LYS A 94 -4.01 11.92 6.55
CA LYS A 94 -5.33 12.30 6.02
C LYS A 94 -6.14 11.10 5.55
N ILE A 95 -5.47 10.00 5.22
CA ILE A 95 -6.08 8.73 4.81
C ILE A 95 -6.41 7.89 6.04
N LEU A 96 -5.41 7.75 6.92
CA LEU A 96 -5.50 7.09 8.21
C LEU A 96 -5.92 8.10 9.26
N TYR A 97 -6.59 7.63 10.30
CA TYR A 97 -6.74 8.44 11.51
C TYR A 97 -5.36 8.59 12.18
N ALA A 98 -5.09 9.77 12.77
CA ALA A 98 -3.76 10.14 13.28
C ALA A 98 -3.12 9.06 14.20
N GLU A 99 -3.93 8.43 15.06
CA GLU A 99 -3.48 7.37 15.96
C GLU A 99 -2.94 6.12 15.21
N ALA A 100 -3.52 5.76 14.06
CA ALA A 100 -3.01 4.65 13.24
C ALA A 100 -1.65 4.98 12.62
N HIS A 101 -1.49 6.22 12.16
CA HIS A 101 -0.21 6.69 11.63
C HIS A 101 0.89 6.64 12.71
N GLU A 102 0.61 7.16 13.91
CA GLU A 102 1.55 7.11 15.04
C GLU A 102 1.92 5.67 15.42
N LYS A 103 0.94 4.76 15.50
CA LYS A 103 1.18 3.34 15.80
C LYS A 103 2.02 2.66 14.72
N LEU A 104 1.80 2.98 13.45
CA LEU A 104 2.58 2.45 12.35
C LEU A 104 4.03 2.92 12.44
N SER A 105 4.25 4.24 12.59
CA SER A 105 5.60 4.79 12.75
C SER A 105 6.32 4.21 13.97
N ALA A 106 5.62 4.06 15.11
CA ALA A 106 6.18 3.48 16.32
C ALA A 106 6.55 2.00 16.16
N LEU A 107 5.69 1.20 15.52
CA LEU A 107 5.98 -0.21 15.23
C LEU A 107 7.18 -0.35 14.30
N THR A 108 7.23 0.42 13.22
CA THR A 108 8.34 0.42 12.26
C THR A 108 9.64 0.85 12.92
N LYS A 109 9.61 1.94 13.70
CA LYS A 109 10.78 2.45 14.41
C LYS A 109 11.33 1.40 15.37
N LYS A 110 10.47 0.86 16.23
CA LYS A 110 10.87 -0.18 17.19
C LYS A 110 11.50 -1.37 16.49
N TYR A 111 10.88 -1.87 15.41
CA TYR A 111 11.42 -2.99 14.64
C TYR A 111 12.82 -2.69 14.08
N LEU A 112 13.01 -1.51 13.50
CA LEU A 112 14.31 -1.11 12.94
C LEU A 112 15.37 -0.90 14.02
N GLU A 113 15.02 -0.33 15.18
CA GLU A 113 15.92 -0.21 16.33
C GLU A 113 16.33 -1.61 16.84
N ASP A 114 15.38 -2.54 16.97
CA ASP A 114 15.62 -3.90 17.44
C ASP A 114 16.55 -4.69 16.47
N VAL A 115 16.42 -4.49 15.16
CA VAL A 115 17.18 -5.25 14.14
C VAL A 115 18.51 -4.59 13.75
N LEU A 116 18.55 -3.26 13.63
CA LEU A 116 19.73 -2.53 13.16
C LEU A 116 20.61 -2.00 14.30
N GLY A 117 20.06 -1.82 15.50
CA GLY A 117 20.77 -1.26 16.65
C GLY A 117 21.37 0.11 16.32
N ASP A 118 22.66 0.29 16.63
CA ASP A 118 23.40 1.54 16.39
C ASP A 118 23.50 1.92 14.90
N ARG A 119 23.17 1.02 13.97
CA ARG A 119 23.15 1.30 12.52
C ARG A 119 21.87 1.98 12.05
N TYR A 120 20.86 2.12 12.91
CA TYR A 120 19.60 2.77 12.54
C TYR A 120 19.79 4.29 12.41
N GLN A 121 19.53 4.84 11.21
CA GLN A 121 19.71 6.26 10.92
C GLN A 121 18.38 7.02 10.79
N GLY A 122 17.25 6.32 10.65
CA GLY A 122 15.94 6.90 10.34
C GLY A 122 15.44 6.46 8.97
N LEU A 123 14.16 6.70 8.69
CA LEU A 123 13.48 6.27 7.48
C LEU A 123 12.34 7.23 7.10
N SER A 124 12.27 7.60 5.83
CA SER A 124 11.08 8.22 5.24
C SER A 124 10.48 7.28 4.21
N TYR A 125 9.16 7.10 4.24
CA TYR A 125 8.45 6.33 3.21
C TYR A 125 7.59 7.24 2.32
N PHE A 126 7.56 6.92 1.04
CA PHE A 126 6.75 7.57 0.00
C PHE A 126 5.82 6.53 -0.61
N TYR A 127 4.73 6.97 -1.25
CA TYR A 127 3.80 6.03 -1.86
C TYR A 127 3.06 6.57 -3.10
N ILE A 128 2.72 5.64 -3.99
CA ILE A 128 1.75 5.84 -5.07
C ILE A 128 0.65 4.80 -4.88
N ILE A 129 -0.61 5.24 -4.91
CA ILE A 129 -1.78 4.36 -4.81
C ILE A 129 -2.61 4.56 -6.08
N GLU A 130 -2.60 3.58 -6.98
CA GLU A 130 -3.34 3.64 -8.25
C GLU A 130 -4.85 3.40 -8.08
N ALA A 131 -5.24 2.74 -6.97
CA ALA A 131 -6.64 2.52 -6.64
C ALA A 131 -7.20 3.65 -5.76
N PRO A 132 -8.46 4.06 -5.95
CA PRO A 132 -9.07 5.03 -5.05
C PRO A 132 -9.20 4.43 -3.64
N VAL A 133 -8.79 5.19 -2.64
CA VAL A 133 -8.68 4.67 -1.28
C VAL A 133 -10.05 4.30 -0.73
N ALA A 134 -10.07 3.15 -0.07
CA ALA A 134 -11.19 2.64 0.72
C ALA A 134 -12.47 2.34 -0.07
N ASN A 135 -12.28 1.98 -1.34
CA ASN A 135 -13.32 1.51 -2.26
C ASN A 135 -13.21 0.00 -2.52
N GLY A 136 -12.93 -0.79 -1.47
CA GLY A 136 -12.93 -2.26 -1.55
C GLY A 136 -11.80 -2.91 -2.36
N TYR A 137 -10.86 -2.14 -2.91
CA TYR A 137 -9.65 -2.63 -3.63
C TYR A 137 -8.54 -3.18 -2.73
N ASN A 138 -8.85 -3.47 -1.47
CA ASN A 138 -7.87 -4.02 -0.52
C ASN A 138 -6.59 -3.18 -0.39
N THR A 139 -6.70 -1.86 -0.56
CA THR A 139 -5.58 -0.93 -0.59
C THR A 139 -4.76 -0.93 0.71
N SER A 140 -5.42 -1.06 1.86
CA SER A 140 -4.74 -1.05 3.16
C SER A 140 -3.85 -2.27 3.36
N ALA A 141 -4.29 -3.45 2.93
CA ALA A 141 -3.47 -4.66 2.98
C ALA A 141 -2.34 -4.63 1.95
N THR A 142 -2.62 -4.12 0.75
CA THR A 142 -1.62 -3.96 -0.31
C THR A 142 -0.51 -2.99 0.13
N PHE A 143 -0.88 -1.89 0.79
CA PHE A 143 0.04 -0.96 1.43
C PHE A 143 0.84 -1.64 2.56
N ALA A 144 0.19 -2.44 3.39
CA ALA A 144 0.85 -3.16 4.48
C ALA A 144 1.90 -4.16 3.98
N VAL A 145 1.60 -4.90 2.91
CA VAL A 145 2.50 -5.87 2.28
C VAL A 145 3.73 -5.19 1.69
N THR A 146 3.51 -4.14 0.92
CA THR A 146 4.60 -3.39 0.27
C THR A 146 5.47 -2.69 1.29
N LEU A 147 4.88 -2.06 2.31
CA LEU A 147 5.64 -1.45 3.41
C LEU A 147 6.45 -2.49 4.19
N ALA A 148 5.86 -3.62 4.58
CA ALA A 148 6.58 -4.69 5.28
C ALA A 148 7.75 -5.22 4.46
N THR A 149 7.53 -5.48 3.17
CA THR A 149 8.57 -5.99 2.27
C THR A 149 9.70 -4.98 2.10
N SER A 150 9.38 -3.70 1.86
CA SER A 150 10.39 -2.65 1.75
C SER A 150 11.21 -2.50 3.04
N ILE A 151 10.57 -2.56 4.23
CA ILE A 151 11.27 -2.48 5.52
C ILE A 151 12.18 -3.69 5.73
N LEU A 152 11.74 -4.89 5.38
CA LEU A 152 12.53 -6.12 5.53
C LEU A 152 13.75 -6.11 4.58
N LEU A 153 13.59 -5.63 3.36
CA LEU A 153 14.72 -5.39 2.42
C LEU A 153 15.68 -4.34 2.97
N PHE A 154 15.16 -3.21 3.46
CA PHE A 154 15.98 -2.15 4.05
C PHE A 154 16.79 -2.64 5.26
N ALA A 155 16.17 -3.47 6.10
CA ALA A 155 16.80 -4.08 7.26
C ALA A 155 17.67 -5.30 6.94
N LYS A 156 17.80 -5.66 5.65
CA LYS A 156 18.54 -6.84 5.16
C LYS A 156 18.12 -8.13 5.85
N GLN A 157 16.82 -8.25 6.16
CA GLN A 157 16.20 -9.44 6.73
C GLN A 157 15.68 -10.39 5.66
N ILE A 158 15.45 -9.88 4.45
CA ILE A 158 15.19 -10.66 3.25
C ILE A 158 16.04 -10.08 2.11
N GLU A 159 16.34 -10.91 1.12
CA GLU A 159 17.07 -10.54 -0.09
C GLU A 159 16.10 -10.44 -1.28
N PRO A 160 16.43 -9.69 -2.35
CA PRO A 160 15.54 -9.59 -3.50
C PRO A 160 15.16 -10.93 -4.14
N SER A 161 16.09 -11.88 -4.18
CA SER A 161 15.84 -13.23 -4.73
C SER A 161 14.74 -13.98 -3.99
N VAL A 162 14.55 -13.73 -2.69
CA VAL A 162 13.48 -14.34 -1.90
C VAL A 162 12.10 -13.91 -2.42
N VAL A 163 11.93 -12.64 -2.77
CA VAL A 163 10.67 -12.12 -3.31
C VAL A 163 10.40 -12.70 -4.71
N GLU A 164 11.45 -12.86 -5.52
CA GLU A 164 11.35 -13.53 -6.82
C GLU A 164 10.93 -15.00 -6.67
N GLU A 165 11.52 -15.74 -5.72
CA GLU A 165 11.17 -17.13 -5.42
C GLU A 165 9.73 -17.28 -4.95
N ILE A 166 9.26 -16.40 -4.05
CA ILE A 166 7.86 -16.38 -3.58
C ILE A 166 6.89 -16.30 -4.77
N ASN A 167 7.20 -15.49 -5.78
CA ASN A 167 6.37 -15.31 -6.97
C ASN A 167 6.43 -16.47 -7.98
N GLN A 168 7.35 -17.43 -7.79
CA GLN A 168 7.50 -18.60 -8.66
C GLN A 168 6.93 -19.88 -8.04
N ARG A 169 6.72 -19.91 -6.72
CA ARG A 169 6.18 -21.06 -6.01
C ARG A 169 4.65 -21.13 -6.08
N PRO A 170 4.06 -22.34 -6.02
CA PRO A 170 2.62 -22.49 -5.82
C PRO A 170 2.16 -21.77 -4.56
N VAL A 171 1.02 -21.09 -4.62
CA VAL A 171 0.42 -20.34 -3.51
C VAL A 171 0.15 -21.26 -2.32
N SER A 172 -0.23 -22.52 -2.57
CA SER A 172 -0.45 -23.53 -1.53
C SER A 172 0.79 -23.92 -0.71
N GLU A 173 1.99 -23.68 -1.24
CA GLU A 173 3.25 -23.99 -0.55
C GLU A 173 3.76 -22.83 0.32
N LEU A 174 3.40 -21.58 -0.02
CA LEU A 174 3.87 -20.37 0.66
C LEU A 174 3.60 -20.32 2.17
N PRO A 175 2.46 -20.82 2.71
CA PRO A 175 2.24 -20.86 4.17
C PRO A 175 3.29 -21.64 4.96
N HIS A 176 4.09 -22.49 4.29
CA HIS A 176 5.17 -23.27 4.88
C HIS A 176 6.55 -22.62 4.73
N ASP A 177 6.66 -21.55 3.95
CA ASP A 177 7.91 -20.84 3.72
C ASP A 177 8.19 -19.81 4.83
N THR A 178 9.42 -19.79 5.36
CA THR A 178 9.77 -18.96 6.52
C THR A 178 9.86 -17.48 6.16
N ASP A 179 10.41 -17.16 5.00
CA ASP A 179 10.60 -15.77 4.58
C ASP A 179 9.27 -15.14 4.16
N PHE A 180 8.44 -15.89 3.44
CA PHE A 180 7.05 -15.52 3.15
C PHE A 180 6.30 -15.24 4.46
N ASN A 181 6.39 -16.14 5.44
CA ASN A 181 5.75 -15.94 6.74
C ASN A 181 6.26 -14.68 7.45
N THR A 182 7.53 -14.33 7.31
CA THR A 182 8.11 -13.11 7.89
C THR A 182 7.45 -11.87 7.27
N ILE A 183 7.35 -11.80 5.95
CA ILE A 183 6.67 -10.71 5.23
C ILE A 183 5.19 -10.66 5.62
N PHE A 184 4.50 -11.80 5.48
CA PHE A 184 3.07 -11.95 5.69
C PHE A 184 2.64 -11.53 7.10
N ARG A 185 3.33 -12.05 8.13
CA ARG A 185 2.97 -11.77 9.53
C ARG A 185 3.27 -10.33 9.90
N PHE A 186 4.36 -9.75 9.39
CA PHE A 186 4.65 -8.35 9.63
C PHE A 186 3.62 -7.43 8.95
N ALA A 187 3.23 -7.75 7.72
CA ALA A 187 2.15 -7.05 7.02
C ALA A 187 0.80 -7.18 7.73
N CYS A 188 0.48 -8.34 8.32
CA CYS A 188 -0.74 -8.49 9.14
C CYS A 188 -0.78 -7.52 10.33
N LYS A 189 0.38 -7.23 10.96
CA LYS A 189 0.48 -6.26 12.06
C LYS A 189 0.18 -4.84 11.58
N PHE A 190 0.68 -4.44 10.40
CA PHE A 190 0.35 -3.14 9.81
C PHE A 190 -1.11 -3.06 9.39
N GLU A 191 -1.65 -4.09 8.74
CA GLU A 191 -3.06 -4.14 8.37
C GLU A 191 -3.97 -4.02 9.61
N ALA A 192 -3.63 -4.70 10.71
CA ALA A 192 -4.36 -4.60 11.96
C ALA A 192 -4.44 -3.16 12.47
N ILE A 193 -3.34 -2.40 12.37
CA ILE A 193 -3.32 -0.98 12.75
C ILE A 193 -4.32 -0.19 11.90
N PHE A 194 -4.38 -0.41 10.58
CA PHE A 194 -5.32 0.28 9.69
C PHE A 194 -6.78 0.02 10.04
N HIS A 195 -7.09 -1.19 10.51
CA HIS A 195 -8.47 -1.63 10.79
C HIS A 195 -8.85 -1.62 12.27
N GLY A 196 -8.09 -0.89 13.11
CA GLY A 196 -8.44 -0.71 14.53
C GLY A 196 -8.20 -1.96 15.39
N GLY A 197 -7.19 -2.74 15.06
CA GLY A 197 -6.77 -3.96 15.75
C GLY A 197 -7.26 -5.26 15.10
N ALA A 198 -8.03 -5.21 14.02
CA ALA A 198 -8.61 -6.38 13.39
C ALA A 198 -7.97 -6.70 12.04
N SER A 199 -7.45 -7.93 11.87
CA SER A 199 -7.05 -8.46 10.57
C SER A 199 -7.16 -9.98 10.62
N ALA A 200 -7.66 -10.61 9.55
CA ALA A 200 -7.61 -12.06 9.41
C ALA A 200 -6.38 -12.55 8.64
N GLY A 201 -5.59 -11.63 8.08
CA GLY A 201 -4.49 -11.92 7.16
C GLY A 201 -4.94 -12.28 5.74
N SER A 202 -6.22 -12.54 5.48
CA SER A 202 -6.69 -12.95 4.14
C SER A 202 -6.44 -11.92 3.05
N SER A 203 -6.70 -10.66 3.38
CA SER A 203 -6.42 -9.50 2.54
C SER A 203 -4.93 -9.31 2.29
N VAL A 204 -4.09 -9.48 3.32
CA VAL A 204 -2.63 -9.43 3.21
C VAL A 204 -2.13 -10.57 2.30
N PHE A 205 -2.62 -11.79 2.52
CA PHE A 205 -2.26 -12.96 1.74
C PHE A 205 -2.58 -12.75 0.26
N ALA A 206 -3.80 -12.29 -0.05
CA ALA A 206 -4.22 -11.99 -1.42
C ALA A 206 -3.35 -10.94 -2.11
N SER A 207 -2.83 -9.95 -1.37
CA SER A 207 -1.89 -8.95 -1.92
C SER A 207 -0.47 -9.52 -2.10
N CYS A 208 0.02 -10.35 -1.18
CA CYS A 208 1.37 -10.95 -1.25
C CYS A 208 1.57 -11.90 -2.44
N VAL A 209 0.60 -12.77 -2.72
CA VAL A 209 0.82 -13.93 -3.61
C VAL A 209 0.51 -13.58 -5.06
N LYS A 210 1.22 -14.19 -6.02
CA LYS A 210 0.95 -14.05 -7.45
C LYS A 210 -0.16 -15.00 -7.89
N SER A 211 -1.21 -14.48 -8.53
CA SER A 211 -2.24 -15.30 -9.17
C SER A 211 -3.14 -14.46 -10.09
N ALA A 212 -3.43 -14.98 -11.29
CA ALA A 212 -4.46 -14.43 -12.18
C ALA A 212 -5.88 -14.96 -11.86
N TYR A 213 -5.97 -16.01 -11.04
CA TYR A 213 -7.20 -16.69 -10.65
C TYR A 213 -7.64 -16.29 -9.23
N PRO A 214 -8.85 -16.66 -8.80
CA PRO A 214 -9.30 -16.39 -7.45
C PRO A 214 -8.37 -16.99 -6.39
N ILE A 215 -8.01 -16.17 -5.41
CA ILE A 215 -7.18 -16.58 -4.27
C ILE A 215 -8.12 -16.99 -3.14
N ILE A 216 -7.95 -18.21 -2.65
CA ILE A 216 -8.73 -18.78 -1.54
C ILE A 216 -7.85 -18.75 -0.29
N PHE A 217 -8.39 -18.22 0.81
CA PHE A 217 -7.70 -18.17 2.09
C PHE A 217 -8.54 -18.81 3.20
N PHE A 218 -7.84 -19.54 4.06
CA PHE A 218 -8.37 -20.20 5.24
C PHE A 218 -7.57 -19.78 6.46
N THR A 219 -8.24 -19.63 7.60
CA THR A 219 -7.58 -19.48 8.90
C THR A 219 -8.22 -20.41 9.91
N GLU A 220 -7.52 -20.65 11.00
CA GLU A 220 -8.04 -21.42 12.12
C GLU A 220 -9.38 -20.88 12.64
N LYS A 221 -10.19 -21.80 13.17
CA LYS A 221 -11.47 -21.45 13.78
C LYS A 221 -11.24 -20.56 15.00
N ARG A 222 -12.00 -19.46 15.09
CA ARG A 222 -11.92 -18.51 16.21
C ARG A 222 -13.30 -18.40 16.88
N GLU A 223 -13.41 -18.91 18.10
CA GLU A 223 -14.72 -19.12 18.76
C GLU A 223 -15.28 -17.94 19.58
N GLY A 224 -14.86 -16.70 19.33
CA GLY A 224 -15.40 -15.55 20.05
C GLY A 224 -14.60 -15.16 21.30
N ARG A 225 -15.15 -14.22 22.08
CA ARG A 225 -14.49 -13.60 23.23
C ARG A 225 -14.18 -14.64 24.33
N GLU A 226 -12.89 -14.94 24.48
CA GLU A 226 -12.30 -15.58 25.66
C GLU A 226 -12.79 -17.00 26.00
N THR A 227 -12.30 -18.02 25.30
CA THR A 227 -12.03 -19.31 25.95
C THR A 227 -10.51 -19.52 26.01
N PRO A 228 -9.89 -19.50 27.21
CA PRO A 228 -8.46 -19.74 27.39
C PRO A 228 -8.02 -21.16 27.00
N THR A 229 -8.98 -22.06 26.82
CA THR A 229 -8.71 -23.49 26.82
C THR A 229 -8.69 -24.11 25.43
N HIS A 230 -9.50 -23.69 24.46
CA HIS A 230 -9.61 -24.39 23.16
C HIS A 230 -10.04 -23.48 21.98
N GLY A 231 -9.28 -22.41 21.68
CA GLY A 231 -9.53 -21.62 20.46
C GLY A 231 -8.59 -20.42 20.27
N ALA A 232 -8.33 -20.06 19.02
CA ALA A 232 -7.55 -18.87 18.68
C ALA A 232 -8.32 -17.59 18.97
N ARG A 233 -7.63 -16.55 19.47
CA ARG A 233 -8.24 -15.26 19.82
C ARG A 233 -8.71 -14.53 18.57
N LEU A 234 -9.89 -13.91 18.64
CA LEU A 234 -10.34 -13.00 17.60
C LEU A 234 -9.44 -11.76 17.57
N PRO A 235 -8.84 -11.42 16.42
CA PRO A 235 -7.96 -10.26 16.29
C PRO A 235 -8.64 -8.95 16.72
N ALA A 236 -9.92 -8.77 16.36
CA ALA A 236 -10.73 -7.61 16.72
C ALA A 236 -10.87 -7.36 18.24
N TYR A 237 -10.54 -8.34 19.09
CA TYR A 237 -10.62 -8.24 20.54
C TYR A 237 -9.25 -8.26 21.24
N SER A 238 -8.15 -8.43 20.48
CA SER A 238 -6.81 -8.40 21.04
C SER A 238 -6.19 -7.01 20.90
N LYS A 239 -5.59 -6.51 22.00
CA LYS A 239 -4.76 -5.30 21.96
C LYS A 239 -3.30 -5.59 21.59
N SER A 240 -2.87 -6.86 21.64
CA SER A 240 -1.50 -7.27 21.30
C SER A 240 -1.45 -7.70 19.83
N LEU A 241 -0.41 -7.23 19.14
CA LEU A 241 -0.06 -7.62 17.77
C LEU A 241 0.66 -8.97 17.71
N ASP A 242 1.04 -9.56 18.84
CA ASP A 242 1.80 -10.83 18.89
C ASP A 242 0.95 -12.03 18.45
N LEU A 243 -0.39 -11.88 18.44
CA LEU A 243 -1.30 -12.90 17.90
C LEU A 243 -1.00 -13.20 16.42
N TYR A 244 -0.54 -12.19 15.68
CA TYR A 244 -0.25 -12.32 14.25
C TYR A 244 0.97 -13.19 13.98
N ASP A 245 1.79 -13.45 15.00
CA ASP A 245 2.98 -14.30 14.89
C ASP A 245 2.64 -15.79 14.94
N GLN A 246 1.45 -16.16 15.42
CA GLN A 246 1.15 -17.55 15.82
C GLN A 246 -0.05 -18.17 15.12
N PHE A 247 -0.94 -17.38 14.53
CA PHE A 247 -2.17 -17.94 13.96
C PHE A 247 -1.88 -18.88 12.79
N ALA A 248 -2.66 -19.96 12.71
CA ALA A 248 -2.61 -20.90 11.61
C ALA A 248 -3.47 -20.41 10.42
N TYR A 249 -2.91 -20.59 9.22
CA TYR A 249 -3.57 -20.24 7.98
C TYR A 249 -3.13 -21.15 6.83
N ARG A 250 -3.93 -21.17 5.78
CA ARG A 250 -3.64 -21.79 4.49
C ARG A 250 -4.20 -20.89 3.40
N GLY A 251 -3.66 -21.00 2.21
CA GLY A 251 -4.25 -20.42 1.03
C GLY A 251 -3.86 -21.21 -0.19
N LEU A 252 -4.54 -20.94 -1.30
CA LEU A 252 -4.23 -21.52 -2.60
C LEU A 252 -4.78 -20.60 -3.68
N SER A 253 -4.20 -20.69 -4.87
CA SER A 253 -4.82 -20.16 -6.07
C SER A 253 -5.78 -21.19 -6.65
N LEU A 254 -6.93 -20.77 -7.15
CA LEU A 254 -7.98 -21.71 -7.56
C LEU A 254 -7.53 -22.66 -8.68
N ASP A 255 -6.65 -22.22 -9.58
CA ASP A 255 -6.06 -23.04 -10.66
C ASP A 255 -5.14 -24.17 -10.16
N GLU A 256 -4.65 -24.12 -8.92
CA GLU A 256 -3.86 -25.20 -8.32
C GLU A 256 -4.69 -26.45 -8.02
N LEU A 257 -6.02 -26.37 -8.04
CA LEU A 257 -6.91 -27.52 -7.85
C LEU A 257 -6.99 -28.45 -9.09
N GLY A 258 -6.32 -28.09 -10.18
CA GLY A 258 -6.26 -28.88 -11.41
C GLY A 258 -7.51 -28.74 -12.30
N GLY A 259 -7.32 -28.95 -13.60
CA GLY A 259 -8.40 -28.91 -14.60
C GLY A 259 -8.85 -27.51 -15.04
N ILE A 260 -8.34 -26.46 -14.40
CA ILE A 260 -8.57 -25.06 -14.77
C ILE A 260 -7.46 -24.61 -15.70
N SER A 261 -7.84 -24.18 -16.91
CA SER A 261 -6.91 -23.57 -17.86
C SER A 261 -7.67 -22.63 -18.81
N GLY A 262 -6.97 -21.63 -19.33
CA GLY A 262 -7.52 -20.69 -20.32
C GLY A 262 -7.99 -19.38 -19.71
N ASP A 263 -8.62 -18.58 -20.56
CA ASP A 263 -9.05 -17.23 -20.23
C ASP A 263 -10.19 -17.22 -19.21
N TRP A 264 -10.30 -16.11 -18.49
CA TRP A 264 -11.44 -15.86 -17.62
C TRP A 264 -12.74 -16.03 -18.42
N PRO A 265 -13.75 -16.76 -17.91
CA PRO A 265 -15.06 -16.88 -18.57
C PRO A 265 -16.10 -15.85 -18.07
N ILE A 266 -15.67 -14.89 -17.25
CA ILE A 266 -16.56 -13.98 -16.51
C ILE A 266 -16.07 -12.55 -16.64
N ASP A 267 -17.03 -11.65 -16.82
CA ASP A 267 -16.82 -10.23 -16.65
C ASP A 267 -17.12 -9.79 -15.21
N PHE A 268 -16.20 -9.01 -14.66
CA PHE A 268 -16.31 -8.35 -13.36
C PHE A 268 -16.45 -6.86 -13.54
N GLY A 269 -17.24 -6.24 -12.67
CA GLY A 269 -17.12 -4.82 -12.48
C GLY A 269 -17.39 -4.35 -11.06
N ILE A 270 -16.85 -3.18 -10.77
CA ILE A 270 -16.96 -2.52 -9.48
C ILE A 270 -17.64 -1.18 -9.69
N ILE A 271 -18.79 -1.02 -9.04
CA ILE A 271 -19.58 0.21 -9.02
C ILE A 271 -19.42 0.86 -7.65
N TYR A 272 -18.83 2.03 -7.60
CA TYR A 272 -18.76 2.82 -6.38
C TYR A 272 -20.07 3.51 -6.10
N SER A 273 -20.60 3.35 -4.89
CA SER A 273 -21.88 3.93 -4.48
C SER A 273 -21.86 5.45 -4.29
N GLY A 274 -20.69 6.09 -4.37
CA GLY A 274 -20.51 7.52 -4.09
C GLY A 274 -20.22 7.84 -2.62
N ASP A 275 -20.33 6.84 -1.75
CA ASP A 275 -20.23 6.98 -0.30
C ASP A 275 -19.10 6.10 0.25
N TYR A 276 -18.42 6.59 1.29
CA TYR A 276 -17.32 5.88 1.94
C TYR A 276 -17.56 5.68 3.45
N MET A 277 -17.19 4.51 3.97
CA MET A 277 -17.09 4.22 5.41
C MET A 277 -15.76 3.51 5.72
N PRO A 278 -14.96 4.04 6.67
CA PRO A 278 -13.75 3.35 7.12
C PRO A 278 -14.04 1.94 7.61
N ALA A 279 -13.22 0.97 7.19
CA ALA A 279 -13.38 -0.43 7.56
C ALA A 279 -13.39 -0.65 9.08
N ALA A 280 -12.54 0.08 9.82
CA ALA A 280 -12.53 0.08 11.28
C ALA A 280 -13.89 0.48 11.90
N ASN A 281 -14.67 1.35 11.25
CA ASN A 281 -16.00 1.72 11.73
C ASN A 281 -17.00 0.60 11.52
N VAL A 282 -16.93 -0.10 10.37
CA VAL A 282 -17.82 -1.23 10.13
C VAL A 282 -17.49 -2.40 11.07
N ILE A 283 -16.21 -2.71 11.27
CA ILE A 283 -15.77 -3.74 12.23
C ILE A 283 -16.28 -3.43 13.64
N ARG A 284 -16.21 -2.17 14.08
CA ARG A 284 -16.81 -1.73 15.36
C ARG A 284 -18.32 -1.94 15.39
N SER A 285 -19.04 -1.59 14.32
CA SER A 285 -20.49 -1.79 14.25
C SER A 285 -20.91 -3.26 14.30
N ILE A 286 -20.06 -4.19 13.83
CA ILE A 286 -20.32 -5.64 13.97
C ILE A 286 -20.21 -6.06 15.43
N ALA A 287 -19.21 -5.56 16.16
CA ALA A 287 -19.07 -5.82 17.58
C ALA A 287 -20.25 -5.23 18.39
N ASP A 288 -20.75 -4.06 18.00
CA ASP A 288 -21.95 -3.45 18.59
C ASP A 288 -23.20 -4.28 18.30
N PHE A 289 -23.34 -4.78 17.06
CA PHE A 289 -24.44 -5.67 16.67
C PHE A 289 -24.41 -6.99 17.44
N GLU A 290 -23.23 -7.61 17.61
CA GLU A 290 -23.06 -8.80 18.46
C GLU A 290 -23.51 -8.53 19.89
N ASN A 291 -23.07 -7.41 20.48
CA ASN A 291 -23.46 -7.01 21.84
C ASN A 291 -24.97 -6.75 21.97
N GLU A 292 -25.59 -6.14 20.96
CA GLU A 292 -27.03 -5.86 20.95
C GLU A 292 -27.86 -7.15 20.83
N LEU A 293 -27.45 -8.08 19.97
CA LEU A 293 -28.07 -9.40 19.87
C LEU A 293 -27.98 -10.16 21.18
N GLU A 294 -26.82 -10.15 21.84
CA GLU A 294 -26.63 -10.84 23.12
C GLU A 294 -27.50 -10.22 24.24
N LYS A 295 -27.56 -8.89 24.32
CA LYS A 295 -28.46 -8.18 25.25
C LYS A 295 -29.93 -8.52 24.99
N THR A 296 -30.33 -8.52 23.73
CA THR A 296 -31.71 -8.84 23.32
C THR A 296 -32.05 -10.28 23.68
N TYR A 297 -31.17 -11.22 23.38
CA TYR A 297 -31.33 -12.64 23.70
C TYR A 297 -31.39 -12.90 25.20
N SER A 298 -30.44 -12.34 25.96
CA SER A 298 -30.42 -12.43 27.42
C SER A 298 -31.69 -11.84 28.06
N SER A 299 -32.19 -10.71 27.55
CA SER A 299 -33.45 -10.10 27.98
C SER A 299 -34.66 -10.99 27.67
N ALA A 300 -34.73 -11.55 26.46
CA ALA A 300 -35.79 -12.47 26.04
C ALA A 300 -35.79 -13.74 26.90
N ARG A 301 -34.62 -14.35 27.13
CA ARG A 301 -34.45 -15.54 27.99
C ARG A 301 -34.91 -15.27 29.42
N LYS A 302 -34.57 -14.12 29.99
CA LYS A 302 -35.02 -13.70 31.33
C LYS A 302 -36.55 -13.53 31.38
N LYS A 303 -37.15 -12.91 30.36
CA LYS A 303 -38.61 -12.72 30.29
C LYS A 303 -39.33 -14.05 30.13
N ILE A 304 -38.83 -14.94 29.26
CA ILE A 304 -39.40 -16.26 29.03
C ILE A 304 -39.26 -17.17 30.24
N GLY A 305 -38.12 -17.15 30.94
CA GLY A 305 -37.94 -17.89 32.19
C GLY A 305 -39.00 -17.57 33.25
N LYS A 306 -39.53 -16.34 33.29
CA LYS A 306 -40.62 -15.94 34.20
C LYS A 306 -41.98 -16.53 33.85
N ILE A 307 -42.22 -16.83 32.58
CA ILE A 307 -43.49 -17.34 32.07
C ILE A 307 -43.39 -18.80 31.61
N ALA A 308 -42.22 -19.43 31.75
CA ALA A 308 -41.93 -20.77 31.23
C ALA A 308 -42.88 -21.84 31.79
N ASN A 309 -43.29 -21.72 33.06
CA ASN A 309 -44.24 -22.62 33.70
C ASN A 309 -45.68 -22.49 33.16
N ALA A 310 -46.00 -21.41 32.44
CA ALA A 310 -47.31 -21.19 31.84
C ALA A 310 -47.46 -21.81 30.45
N PHE A 311 -46.37 -22.30 29.83
CA PHE A 311 -46.42 -22.92 28.51
C PHE A 311 -46.34 -24.46 28.62
N PRO A 312 -47.40 -25.18 28.20
CA PRO A 312 -47.41 -26.64 28.24
C PRO A 312 -46.53 -27.16 27.10
N SER A 313 -45.24 -27.44 27.38
CA SER A 313 -44.31 -28.28 26.57
C SER A 313 -42.82 -27.93 26.75
N GLY A 314 -42.46 -26.82 27.41
CA GLY A 314 -41.06 -26.36 27.44
C GLY A 314 -40.47 -26.03 26.05
N LEU A 315 -41.27 -26.08 24.97
CA LEU A 315 -40.87 -25.77 23.59
C LEU A 315 -40.30 -24.35 23.48
N LEU A 316 -40.91 -23.40 24.20
CA LEU A 316 -40.51 -21.99 24.22
C LEU A 316 -39.18 -21.75 24.97
N ALA A 317 -38.87 -22.61 25.93
CA ALA A 317 -37.57 -22.59 26.61
C ALA A 317 -36.50 -23.24 25.72
N ARG A 318 -36.83 -24.33 25.01
CA ARG A 318 -35.92 -25.01 24.06
C ARG A 318 -35.55 -24.13 22.85
N SER A 319 -36.47 -23.30 22.35
CA SER A 319 -36.18 -22.36 21.26
C SER A 319 -35.20 -21.24 21.66
N LEU A 320 -35.03 -21.00 22.97
CA LEU A 320 -34.05 -20.08 23.55
C LEU A 320 -32.93 -20.79 24.32
N ASP A 321 -32.75 -22.10 24.13
CA ASP A 321 -31.62 -22.87 24.69
C ASP A 321 -30.57 -23.18 23.63
N VAL A 322 -30.52 -22.35 22.58
CA VAL A 322 -29.45 -22.41 21.59
C VAL A 322 -28.18 -21.93 22.28
N LYS A 323 -27.39 -22.88 22.78
CA LYS A 323 -26.07 -22.64 23.39
C LYS A 323 -25.11 -21.91 22.46
N ASP A 324 -25.38 -21.95 21.15
CA ASP A 324 -24.69 -21.13 20.17
C ASP A 324 -25.24 -19.70 20.17
N ALA A 325 -24.38 -18.74 20.50
CA ALA A 325 -24.70 -17.32 20.41
C ALA A 325 -25.29 -17.03 19.01
N VAL A 326 -26.49 -16.45 18.95
CA VAL A 326 -27.26 -16.18 17.72
C VAL A 326 -26.40 -15.55 16.62
N PHE A 327 -25.49 -14.66 17.01
CA PHE A 327 -24.49 -14.05 16.14
C PHE A 327 -23.68 -15.06 15.31
N ARG A 328 -23.27 -16.20 15.89
CA ARG A 328 -22.52 -17.26 15.19
C ARG A 328 -23.30 -17.89 14.04
N ASN A 329 -24.64 -17.91 14.11
CA ASN A 329 -25.44 -18.44 13.00
C ASN A 329 -25.37 -17.52 11.79
N TYR A 330 -25.30 -16.20 11.97
CA TYR A 330 -25.09 -15.29 10.87
C TYR A 330 -23.69 -15.44 10.26
N VAL A 331 -22.66 -15.57 11.09
CA VAL A 331 -21.29 -15.85 10.61
C VAL A 331 -21.24 -17.15 9.79
N ARG A 332 -21.90 -18.21 10.28
CA ARG A 332 -22.02 -19.49 9.55
C ARG A 332 -22.77 -19.33 8.23
N ALA A 333 -23.82 -18.52 8.18
CA ALA A 333 -24.56 -18.26 6.95
C ALA A 333 -23.70 -17.56 5.90
N VAL A 334 -22.96 -16.50 6.29
CA VAL A 334 -22.01 -15.82 5.40
C VAL A 334 -20.93 -16.79 4.92
N ASN A 335 -20.39 -17.63 5.81
CA ASN A 335 -19.40 -18.64 5.42
C ASN A 335 -19.97 -19.69 4.47
N ALA A 336 -21.20 -20.17 4.70
CA ALA A 336 -21.85 -21.15 3.83
C ALA A 336 -22.01 -20.61 2.41
N THR A 337 -22.45 -19.35 2.26
CA THR A 337 -22.52 -18.72 0.93
C THR A 337 -21.15 -18.55 0.29
N ALA A 338 -20.09 -18.35 1.08
CA ALA A 338 -18.74 -18.27 0.54
C ALA A 338 -18.23 -19.65 0.04
N VAL A 339 -18.57 -20.73 0.74
CA VAL A 339 -18.29 -22.11 0.28
C VAL A 339 -19.03 -22.40 -1.01
N GLU A 340 -20.31 -22.01 -1.09
CA GLU A 340 -21.12 -22.17 -2.30
C GLU A 340 -20.51 -21.41 -3.49
N VAL A 341 -20.13 -20.14 -3.30
CA VAL A 341 -19.44 -19.36 -4.34
C VAL A 341 -18.12 -20.02 -4.76
N PHE A 342 -17.34 -20.56 -3.83
CA PHE A 342 -16.11 -21.31 -4.15
C PHE A 342 -16.41 -22.54 -5.03
N VAL A 343 -17.41 -23.35 -4.67
CA VAL A 343 -17.80 -24.54 -5.44
C VAL A 343 -18.29 -24.15 -6.83
N CYS A 344 -19.14 -23.12 -6.94
CA CYS A 344 -19.63 -22.64 -8.23
C CYS A 344 -18.51 -22.07 -9.11
N LEU A 345 -17.55 -21.33 -8.54
CA LEU A 345 -16.37 -20.86 -9.27
C LEU A 345 -15.53 -22.02 -9.78
N TYR A 346 -15.25 -23.00 -8.92
CA TYR A 346 -14.50 -24.20 -9.31
C TYR A 346 -15.20 -24.94 -10.46
N ASN A 347 -16.51 -25.20 -10.33
CA ASN A 347 -17.29 -25.88 -11.36
C ASN A 347 -17.29 -25.10 -12.67
N LEU A 348 -17.50 -23.79 -12.63
CA LEU A 348 -17.51 -22.96 -13.83
C LEU A 348 -16.16 -22.99 -14.57
N LEU A 349 -15.05 -22.86 -13.83
CA LEU A 349 -13.71 -22.82 -14.42
C LEU A 349 -13.23 -24.20 -14.88
N ASN A 350 -13.64 -25.28 -14.20
CA ASN A 350 -13.19 -26.64 -14.49
C ASN A 350 -14.09 -27.37 -15.51
N LEU A 351 -15.41 -27.19 -15.41
CA LEU A 351 -16.39 -27.87 -16.29
C LEU A 351 -16.81 -27.01 -17.49
N GLY A 352 -16.40 -25.74 -17.52
CA GLY A 352 -16.66 -24.80 -18.59
C GLY A 352 -17.82 -23.83 -18.31
N ALA A 353 -17.79 -22.73 -19.06
CA ALA A 353 -18.65 -21.55 -18.90
C ALA A 353 -20.04 -21.72 -19.52
N SER A 354 -20.74 -22.81 -19.19
CA SER A 354 -22.13 -22.99 -19.62
C SER A 354 -23.07 -22.02 -18.90
N ASP A 355 -24.16 -21.61 -19.56
CA ASP A 355 -25.19 -20.74 -18.97
C ASP A 355 -25.72 -21.27 -17.61
N PRO A 356 -25.96 -22.59 -17.42
CA PRO A 356 -26.33 -23.14 -16.11
C PRO A 356 -25.26 -22.94 -15.03
N ASN A 357 -23.99 -23.24 -15.32
CA ASN A 357 -22.89 -23.09 -14.35
C ASN A 357 -22.72 -21.63 -13.94
N PHE A 358 -22.87 -20.70 -14.89
CA PHE A 358 -22.79 -19.28 -14.60
C PHE A 358 -23.98 -18.82 -13.73
N LYS A 359 -25.19 -19.30 -14.05
CA LYS A 359 -26.39 -18.98 -13.28
C LYS A 359 -26.25 -19.43 -11.82
N GLU A 360 -25.72 -20.62 -11.56
CA GLU A 360 -25.46 -21.09 -10.18
C GLU A 360 -24.49 -20.16 -9.44
N LEU A 361 -23.41 -19.71 -10.09
CA LEU A 361 -22.50 -18.73 -9.49
C LEU A 361 -23.18 -17.39 -9.20
N ALA A 362 -23.95 -16.87 -10.16
CA ALA A 362 -24.68 -15.62 -10.00
C ALA A 362 -25.66 -15.69 -8.80
N GLU A 363 -26.39 -16.80 -8.68
CA GLU A 363 -27.30 -17.07 -7.56
C GLU A 363 -26.54 -17.18 -6.23
N ALA A 364 -25.40 -17.86 -6.17
CA ALA A 364 -24.56 -17.96 -4.98
C ALA A 364 -24.03 -16.58 -4.52
N ILE A 365 -23.61 -15.72 -5.46
CA ILE A 365 -23.17 -14.35 -5.17
C ILE A 365 -24.33 -13.51 -4.63
N ASN A 366 -25.53 -13.62 -5.22
CA ASN A 366 -26.73 -12.94 -4.73
C ASN A 366 -27.14 -13.45 -3.34
N ALA A 367 -27.00 -14.75 -3.06
CA ALA A 367 -27.22 -15.33 -1.73
C ALA A 367 -26.24 -14.76 -0.71
N SER A 368 -24.97 -14.56 -1.08
CA SER A 368 -23.98 -13.89 -0.26
C SER A 368 -24.38 -12.43 0.08
N GLN A 369 -24.93 -11.67 -0.89
CA GLN A 369 -25.47 -10.33 -0.61
C GLN A 369 -26.59 -10.36 0.43
N ASN A 370 -27.50 -11.32 0.33
CA ASN A 370 -28.60 -11.48 1.29
C ASN A 370 -28.06 -11.82 2.69
N ALA A 371 -27.07 -12.71 2.78
CA ALA A 371 -26.42 -13.04 4.05
C ALA A 371 -25.71 -11.83 4.68
N LEU A 372 -25.01 -11.01 3.87
CA LEU A 372 -24.35 -9.77 4.32
C LEU A 372 -25.36 -8.70 4.75
N ALA A 373 -26.50 -8.60 4.08
CA ALA A 373 -27.59 -7.72 4.50
C ALA A 373 -28.16 -8.14 5.86
N LEU A 374 -28.38 -9.45 6.08
CA LEU A 374 -28.82 -10.01 7.36
C LEU A 374 -27.76 -9.84 8.46
N PHE A 375 -26.48 -9.91 8.11
CA PHE A 375 -25.36 -9.63 9.02
C PHE A 375 -25.20 -8.14 9.34
N ASN A 376 -26.13 -7.29 8.89
CA ASN A 376 -26.16 -5.87 9.13
C ASN A 376 -24.88 -5.15 8.69
N VAL A 377 -24.26 -5.59 7.58
CA VAL A 377 -23.10 -4.92 6.97
C VAL A 377 -23.39 -4.33 5.60
N SER A 378 -24.57 -4.59 5.00
CA SER A 378 -25.04 -3.86 3.82
C SER A 378 -25.76 -2.55 4.18
N SER A 379 -26.20 -1.79 3.17
CA SER A 379 -27.07 -0.61 3.31
C SER A 379 -28.13 -0.56 2.22
N GLU A 380 -29.14 0.28 2.44
CA GLU A 380 -30.21 0.52 1.46
C GLU A 380 -29.66 0.94 0.10
N LYS A 381 -28.65 1.83 0.06
CA LYS A 381 -28.03 2.29 -1.18
C LYS A 381 -27.31 1.14 -1.92
N LEU A 382 -26.55 0.31 -1.21
CA LEU A 382 -25.86 -0.84 -1.82
C LEU A 382 -26.86 -1.88 -2.33
N ASN A 383 -27.89 -2.18 -1.54
CA ASN A 383 -28.99 -3.08 -1.95
C ASN A 383 -29.74 -2.52 -3.16
N TYR A 384 -29.98 -1.21 -3.21
CA TYR A 384 -30.63 -0.56 -4.36
C TYR A 384 -29.82 -0.71 -5.64
N ILE A 385 -28.50 -0.50 -5.58
CA ILE A 385 -27.61 -0.72 -6.73
C ILE A 385 -27.69 -2.17 -7.20
N CYS A 386 -27.60 -3.14 -6.29
CA CYS A 386 -27.73 -4.57 -6.63
C CYS A 386 -29.07 -4.87 -7.30
N ASN A 387 -30.18 -4.37 -6.73
CA ASN A 387 -31.53 -4.60 -7.27
C ASN A 387 -31.72 -4.01 -8.67
N ILE A 388 -31.18 -2.82 -8.94
CA ILE A 388 -31.24 -2.23 -10.28
C ILE A 388 -30.42 -3.03 -11.27
N MET A 389 -29.21 -3.46 -10.91
CA MET A 389 -28.39 -4.32 -11.77
C MET A 389 -29.12 -5.62 -12.13
N LEU A 390 -29.68 -6.31 -11.13
CA LEU A 390 -30.47 -7.53 -11.34
C LEU A 390 -31.71 -7.28 -12.20
N HIS A 391 -32.40 -6.16 -12.00
CA HIS A 391 -33.57 -5.79 -12.78
C HIS A 391 -33.25 -5.53 -14.25
N GLU A 392 -32.14 -4.85 -14.55
CA GLU A 392 -31.71 -4.61 -15.93
C GLU A 392 -31.19 -5.89 -16.60
N ALA A 393 -30.43 -6.72 -15.88
CA ALA A 393 -29.97 -8.02 -16.37
C ALA A 393 -31.14 -8.96 -16.74
N ASN A 394 -32.20 -8.98 -15.93
CA ASN A 394 -33.41 -9.76 -16.21
C ASN A 394 -34.12 -9.33 -17.51
N LYS A 395 -34.01 -8.06 -17.93
CA LYS A 395 -34.57 -7.62 -19.23
C LYS A 395 -33.75 -8.10 -20.41
N LEU A 396 -32.47 -8.39 -20.17
CA LEU A 396 -31.53 -8.91 -21.15
C LEU A 396 -31.51 -10.45 -21.18
N ASP A 397 -32.28 -11.11 -20.31
CA ASP A 397 -32.24 -12.57 -20.10
C ASP A 397 -30.84 -13.07 -19.71
N GLU A 398 -30.14 -12.30 -18.87
CA GLU A 398 -28.78 -12.61 -18.45
C GLU A 398 -28.69 -12.87 -16.94
N PRO A 399 -28.05 -13.98 -16.53
CA PRO A 399 -27.72 -14.18 -15.12
C PRO A 399 -26.66 -13.16 -14.69
N VAL A 400 -26.91 -12.47 -13.57
CA VAL A 400 -25.96 -11.54 -12.96
C VAL A 400 -25.91 -11.78 -11.46
N GLY A 401 -24.71 -11.84 -10.91
CA GLY A 401 -24.48 -11.84 -9.46
C GLY A 401 -24.06 -10.45 -9.01
N CYS A 402 -24.70 -9.91 -7.97
CA CYS A 402 -24.41 -8.59 -7.44
C CYS A 402 -24.32 -8.63 -5.91
N LYS A 403 -23.24 -8.04 -5.35
CA LYS A 403 -23.09 -7.89 -3.90
C LYS A 403 -22.21 -6.71 -3.52
N MET A 404 -22.30 -6.25 -2.28
CA MET A 404 -21.27 -5.37 -1.72
C MET A 404 -19.89 -6.05 -1.76
N SER A 405 -18.83 -5.26 -1.89
CA SER A 405 -17.45 -5.75 -1.78
C SER A 405 -16.67 -4.90 -0.77
N GLY A 406 -15.78 -5.53 0.00
CA GLY A 406 -15.04 -4.87 1.07
C GLY A 406 -15.91 -4.60 2.31
N PRO A 407 -15.73 -3.46 3.00
CA PRO A 407 -16.31 -3.27 4.32
C PRO A 407 -17.83 -3.07 4.33
N GLY A 408 -18.47 -2.71 3.22
CA GLY A 408 -19.92 -2.46 3.24
C GLY A 408 -20.34 -1.25 4.06
N LYS A 409 -21.65 -1.17 4.36
CA LYS A 409 -22.45 0.00 4.75
C LYS A 409 -22.44 1.12 3.71
N LYS A 410 -21.28 1.36 3.11
CA LYS A 410 -20.95 2.26 2.02
C LYS A 410 -19.88 1.57 1.14
N GLY A 411 -19.38 2.25 0.11
CA GLY A 411 -18.31 1.72 -0.74
C GLY A 411 -18.83 1.04 -2.00
N PRO A 412 -18.16 -0.01 -2.50
CA PRO A 412 -18.45 -0.57 -3.80
C PRO A 412 -19.47 -1.72 -3.80
N VAL A 413 -20.08 -1.92 -4.96
CA VAL A 413 -20.81 -3.12 -5.36
C VAL A 413 -20.01 -3.84 -6.43
N LEU A 414 -19.73 -5.12 -6.21
CA LEU A 414 -19.24 -6.05 -7.21
C LEU A 414 -20.43 -6.57 -8.01
N PHE A 415 -20.28 -6.63 -9.33
CA PHE A 415 -21.13 -7.45 -10.18
C PHE A 415 -20.30 -8.46 -10.98
N VAL A 416 -20.92 -9.60 -11.29
CA VAL A 416 -20.41 -10.60 -12.23
C VAL A 416 -21.44 -10.80 -13.34
N ALA A 417 -20.97 -10.89 -14.58
CA ALA A 417 -21.82 -11.08 -15.76
C ALA A 417 -21.13 -11.98 -16.81
N PRO A 418 -21.91 -12.64 -17.69
CA PRO A 418 -21.36 -13.32 -18.86
C PRO A 418 -20.79 -12.30 -19.87
N TYR A 419 -20.01 -12.77 -20.85
CA TYR A 419 -19.45 -11.95 -21.95
C TYR A 419 -20.47 -11.49 -22.99
N ARG A 420 -21.60 -10.91 -22.56
CA ARG A 420 -22.64 -10.36 -23.45
C ARG A 420 -23.53 -9.36 -22.70
N GLY A 421 -24.42 -8.70 -23.45
CA GLY A 421 -25.57 -7.89 -22.99
C GLY A 421 -25.26 -6.79 -21.98
N LEU A 422 -25.08 -7.12 -20.69
CA LEU A 422 -24.79 -6.15 -19.64
C LEU A 422 -23.57 -5.27 -20.00
N ARG A 423 -22.55 -5.87 -20.61
CA ARG A 423 -21.33 -5.19 -21.07
C ARG A 423 -21.63 -3.96 -21.93
N ASP A 424 -22.55 -4.09 -22.87
CA ASP A 424 -22.90 -3.05 -23.83
C ASP A 424 -23.87 -2.01 -23.24
N ASN A 425 -24.50 -2.33 -22.10
CA ASN A 425 -25.52 -1.51 -21.47
C ASN A 425 -25.06 -0.83 -20.17
N ILE A 426 -23.86 -1.15 -19.66
CA ILE A 426 -23.41 -0.73 -18.33
C ILE A 426 -23.43 0.80 -18.14
N ASP A 427 -23.07 1.57 -19.17
CA ASP A 427 -23.11 3.04 -19.12
C ASP A 427 -24.52 3.56 -18.88
N SER A 428 -25.51 3.04 -19.62
CA SER A 428 -26.92 3.42 -19.45
C SER A 428 -27.46 3.06 -18.07
N ILE A 429 -27.06 1.89 -17.55
CA ILE A 429 -27.44 1.45 -16.20
C ILE A 429 -26.88 2.40 -15.15
N ILE A 430 -25.64 2.84 -15.30
CA ILE A 430 -24.97 3.77 -14.37
C ILE A 430 -25.59 5.17 -14.41
N GLU A 431 -25.94 5.67 -15.60
CA GLU A 431 -26.68 6.92 -15.75
C GLU A 431 -28.05 6.86 -15.07
N LYS A 432 -28.76 5.73 -15.23
CA LYS A 432 -30.02 5.49 -14.53
C LYS A 432 -29.85 5.44 -13.02
N LEU A 433 -28.81 4.77 -12.52
CA LEU A 433 -28.47 4.73 -11.10
C LEU A 433 -28.20 6.13 -10.55
N ARG A 434 -27.39 6.95 -11.23
CA ARG A 434 -27.11 8.35 -10.85
C ARG A 434 -28.40 9.18 -10.79
N LYS A 435 -29.25 9.06 -11.82
CA LYS A 435 -30.52 9.79 -11.90
C LYS A 435 -31.46 9.43 -10.74
N ASN A 436 -31.59 8.15 -10.43
CA ASN A 436 -32.52 7.67 -9.42
C ASN A 436 -32.04 7.93 -7.99
N THR A 437 -30.73 7.78 -7.74
CA THR A 437 -30.13 8.00 -6.40
C THR A 437 -29.82 9.47 -6.12
N LYS A 438 -29.80 10.32 -7.16
CA LYS A 438 -29.29 11.70 -7.12
C LYS A 438 -27.82 11.78 -6.69
N GLU A 439 -27.08 10.68 -6.76
CA GLU A 439 -25.67 10.60 -6.37
C GLU A 439 -24.78 10.84 -7.59
N LYS A 440 -24.14 12.01 -7.66
CA LYS A 440 -23.27 12.36 -8.78
C LYS A 440 -21.93 11.64 -8.72
N THR A 441 -21.51 11.19 -7.54
CA THR A 441 -20.21 10.53 -7.34
C THR A 441 -20.26 9.02 -7.60
N LEU A 442 -21.46 8.46 -7.80
CA LEU A 442 -21.64 7.07 -8.23
C LEU A 442 -20.92 6.87 -9.56
N SER A 443 -20.07 5.86 -9.65
CA SER A 443 -19.19 5.67 -10.81
C SER A 443 -18.76 4.22 -10.98
N ILE A 444 -18.46 3.85 -12.22
CA ILE A 444 -17.71 2.63 -12.53
C ILE A 444 -16.26 2.87 -12.15
N GLN A 445 -15.69 1.99 -11.34
CA GLN A 445 -14.28 2.06 -10.94
C GLN A 445 -13.42 0.96 -11.56
N TYR A 446 -14.02 -0.15 -11.97
CA TYR A 446 -13.31 -1.24 -12.62
C TYR A 446 -14.26 -2.06 -13.49
N LEU A 447 -13.79 -2.48 -14.67
CA LEU A 447 -14.41 -3.41 -15.60
C LEU A 447 -13.32 -4.33 -16.15
N SER A 448 -13.38 -5.63 -15.86
CA SER A 448 -12.34 -6.60 -16.25
C SER A 448 -11.98 -6.56 -17.73
N TRP A 449 -12.95 -6.28 -18.59
CA TRP A 449 -12.79 -6.30 -20.04
C TRP A 449 -12.24 -5.03 -20.66
N LEU A 450 -12.16 -3.94 -19.90
CA LEU A 450 -11.48 -2.70 -20.30
C LEU A 450 -10.16 -2.54 -19.56
N ASP A 451 -10.17 -2.88 -18.28
CA ASP A 451 -9.07 -2.59 -17.37
C ASP A 451 -8.09 -3.77 -17.26
N GLY A 452 -8.51 -4.99 -17.62
CA GLY A 452 -7.69 -6.20 -17.54
C GLY A 452 -7.77 -6.90 -16.17
N ILE A 453 -7.07 -8.03 -16.01
CA ILE A 453 -7.02 -8.81 -14.76
C ILE A 453 -5.64 -8.66 -14.11
N GLY A 454 -5.61 -8.39 -12.80
CA GLY A 454 -4.36 -8.35 -12.05
C GLY A 454 -3.84 -9.75 -11.78
N LYS A 455 -2.50 -9.91 -11.80
CA LYS A 455 -1.85 -11.19 -11.50
C LYS A 455 -0.70 -11.12 -10.51
N GLU A 456 -0.17 -9.92 -10.29
CA GLU A 456 1.11 -9.77 -9.59
C GLU A 456 0.96 -9.88 -8.08
N GLY A 457 1.89 -10.59 -7.45
CA GLY A 457 2.07 -10.59 -6.00
C GLY A 457 2.80 -9.34 -5.54
N VAL A 458 3.58 -9.46 -4.47
CA VAL A 458 4.54 -8.43 -4.10
C VAL A 458 5.75 -8.46 -5.04
N THR A 459 6.17 -7.30 -5.53
CA THR A 459 7.24 -7.13 -6.52
C THR A 459 8.26 -6.12 -6.02
N ILE A 460 9.54 -6.32 -6.34
CA ILE A 460 10.60 -5.34 -6.12
C ILE A 460 10.73 -4.53 -7.41
N GLU A 461 10.38 -3.24 -7.32
CA GLU A 461 10.44 -2.31 -8.45
C GLU A 461 11.80 -1.60 -8.50
N GLN A 462 12.47 -1.45 -7.34
CA GLN A 462 13.80 -0.85 -7.23
C GLN A 462 14.51 -1.32 -5.95
N CYS A 463 15.79 -1.63 -6.06
CA CYS A 463 16.69 -1.89 -4.93
C CYS A 463 18.12 -1.54 -5.35
N LEU A 464 18.55 -0.32 -5.06
CA LEU A 464 19.81 0.23 -5.58
C LEU A 464 21.05 -0.51 -5.04
N ASP A 465 21.03 -0.95 -3.76
CA ASP A 465 22.09 -1.78 -3.15
C ASP A 465 22.36 -3.09 -3.94
N HIS A 466 21.33 -3.59 -4.62
CA HIS A 466 21.35 -4.84 -5.39
C HIS A 466 21.37 -4.62 -6.90
N LYS A 467 21.54 -3.36 -7.36
CA LYS A 467 21.53 -2.98 -8.78
C LYS A 467 20.24 -3.36 -9.51
N ILE A 468 19.11 -3.31 -8.80
CA ILE A 468 17.77 -3.42 -9.36
C ILE A 468 17.25 -2.00 -9.54
N TYR A 469 17.03 -1.60 -10.79
CA TYR A 469 16.57 -0.27 -11.14
C TYR A 469 15.15 -0.33 -11.68
N SER A 470 14.32 0.65 -11.34
CA SER A 470 13.02 0.81 -11.99
C SER A 470 13.20 1.26 -13.44
N ASP A 471 12.17 1.10 -14.27
CA ASP A 471 12.17 1.60 -15.66
C ASP A 471 12.33 3.13 -15.75
N TYR A 472 12.19 3.84 -14.63
CA TYR A 472 12.36 5.29 -14.51
C TYR A 472 13.76 5.72 -14.07
N ILE A 473 14.64 4.77 -13.72
CA ILE A 473 16.02 5.04 -13.34
C ILE A 473 16.97 4.17 -14.17
N SER A 474 17.90 4.79 -14.89
CA SER A 474 18.91 4.07 -15.65
C SER A 474 20.14 3.70 -14.79
N ALA A 475 20.80 2.59 -15.14
CA ALA A 475 22.13 2.30 -14.61
C ALA A 475 23.10 3.46 -14.91
N GLY A 476 23.89 3.88 -13.94
CA GLY A 476 24.67 5.11 -13.98
C GLY A 476 23.91 6.36 -13.55
N ALA A 477 22.68 6.23 -13.05
CA ALA A 477 21.97 7.32 -12.37
C ALA A 477 22.77 7.83 -11.18
N VAL A 478 22.61 9.12 -10.89
CA VAL A 478 23.45 9.84 -9.92
C VAL A 478 22.58 10.42 -8.82
N LYS A 479 22.91 10.11 -7.57
CA LYS A 479 22.30 10.76 -6.41
C LYS A 479 22.84 12.18 -6.27
N ILE A 480 21.94 13.15 -6.31
CA ILE A 480 22.25 14.57 -6.35
C ILE A 480 21.63 15.29 -5.16
N THR A 481 22.47 15.96 -4.37
CA THR A 481 22.04 16.93 -3.36
C THR A 481 22.15 18.34 -3.92
N HIS A 482 21.02 18.99 -4.15
CA HIS A 482 20.92 20.36 -4.68
C HIS A 482 20.63 21.36 -3.56
N LEU A 483 21.57 22.28 -3.32
CA LEU A 483 21.36 23.51 -2.57
C LEU A 483 20.93 24.61 -3.53
N SER A 484 19.70 25.09 -3.37
CA SER A 484 19.20 26.21 -4.18
C SER A 484 19.73 27.56 -3.66
N THR A 485 19.49 28.61 -4.44
CA THR A 485 19.94 29.98 -4.12
C THR A 485 19.26 30.58 -2.89
N ASP A 486 18.10 30.07 -2.46
CA ASP A 486 17.38 30.51 -1.24
C ASP A 486 17.82 29.77 0.04
N GLY A 487 18.59 28.70 -0.13
CA GLY A 487 19.12 27.86 0.95
C GLY A 487 18.31 26.60 1.23
N SER A 488 17.27 26.31 0.46
CA SER A 488 16.60 25.01 0.48
C SER A 488 17.50 23.94 -0.11
N THR A 489 17.50 22.76 0.52
CA THR A 489 18.26 21.60 0.06
C THR A 489 17.27 20.52 -0.38
N GLN A 490 17.51 19.93 -1.55
CA GLN A 490 16.73 18.83 -2.10
C GLN A 490 17.66 17.70 -2.50
N ILE A 491 17.27 16.47 -2.20
CA ILE A 491 18.00 15.26 -2.64
C ILE A 491 17.12 14.56 -3.68
N GLN A 492 17.69 14.29 -4.85
CA GLN A 492 17.03 13.63 -5.96
C GLN A 492 18.01 12.69 -6.66
N THR A 493 17.52 11.62 -7.27
CA THR A 493 18.30 10.80 -8.19
C THR A 493 18.03 11.30 -9.61
N GLN A 494 19.09 11.59 -10.35
CA GLN A 494 19.01 11.97 -11.75
C GLN A 494 19.43 10.79 -12.62
N THR A 495 18.74 10.60 -13.75
CA THR A 495 19.26 9.73 -14.82
C THR A 495 20.62 10.23 -15.29
N LYS A 496 21.38 9.38 -15.97
CA LYS A 496 22.70 9.76 -16.51
C LYS A 496 22.60 10.99 -17.42
N GLU A 497 21.59 11.06 -18.28
CA GLU A 497 21.34 12.15 -19.21
C GLU A 497 20.99 13.47 -18.49
N GLU A 498 20.15 13.39 -17.46
CA GLU A 498 19.81 14.54 -16.61
C GLU A 498 21.01 15.04 -15.81
N TYR A 499 21.85 14.12 -15.32
CA TYR A 499 23.08 14.48 -14.63
C TYR A 499 24.07 15.18 -15.57
N GLU A 500 24.29 14.70 -16.79
CA GLU A 500 25.15 15.39 -17.75
C GLU A 500 24.60 16.78 -18.12
N THR A 501 23.27 16.93 -18.21
CA THR A 501 22.63 18.23 -18.41
C THR A 501 22.84 19.16 -17.21
N THR A 502 22.69 18.64 -15.99
CA THR A 502 22.92 19.37 -14.74
C THR A 502 24.38 19.80 -14.64
N ARG A 503 25.31 18.88 -14.90
CA ARG A 503 26.75 19.14 -14.97
C ARG A 503 27.09 20.25 -15.95
N ALA A 504 26.44 20.28 -17.13
CA ALA A 504 26.65 21.29 -18.16
C ALA A 504 26.08 22.67 -17.79
N THR A 505 24.96 22.74 -17.07
CA THR A 505 24.18 23.97 -16.90
C THR A 505 24.27 24.60 -15.51
N ALA A 506 24.57 23.82 -14.47
CA ALA A 506 24.58 24.29 -13.09
C ALA A 506 25.70 25.31 -12.82
N ASP A 507 25.45 26.19 -11.83
CA ASP A 507 26.45 27.14 -11.34
C ASP A 507 27.67 26.38 -10.79
N ILE A 508 27.46 25.39 -9.91
CA ILE A 508 28.51 24.50 -9.38
C ILE A 508 27.99 23.06 -9.32
N VAL A 509 28.79 22.11 -9.78
CA VAL A 509 28.64 20.67 -9.48
C VAL A 509 29.88 20.16 -8.77
N LEU A 510 29.68 19.52 -7.62
CA LEU A 510 30.68 18.84 -6.82
C LEU A 510 30.50 17.33 -7.02
N ASP A 511 31.28 16.73 -7.91
CA ASP A 511 31.23 15.29 -8.16
C ASP A 511 32.14 14.57 -7.14
N ALA A 512 31.53 14.11 -6.05
CA ALA A 512 32.24 13.41 -4.99
C ALA A 512 32.75 12.03 -5.42
N SER A 513 32.12 11.41 -6.41
CA SER A 513 32.53 10.10 -6.95
C SER A 513 33.85 10.20 -7.73
N GLU A 514 34.02 11.27 -8.51
CA GLU A 514 35.22 11.51 -9.33
C GLU A 514 36.22 12.48 -8.67
N ASN A 515 35.85 13.11 -7.55
CA ASN A 515 36.55 14.24 -6.93
C ASN A 515 36.73 15.45 -7.87
N ASP A 516 35.75 15.67 -8.74
CA ASP A 516 35.76 16.74 -9.74
C ASP A 516 34.84 17.90 -9.33
N ILE A 517 35.26 19.12 -9.67
CA ILE A 517 34.43 20.32 -9.53
C ILE A 517 34.12 20.84 -10.93
N PHE A 518 32.85 21.06 -11.23
CA PHE A 518 32.39 21.71 -12.47
C PHE A 518 31.77 23.06 -12.15
N ILE A 519 32.07 24.06 -12.97
CA ILE A 519 31.44 25.38 -12.90
C ILE A 519 30.94 25.72 -14.30
N ARG A 520 29.61 25.78 -14.49
CA ARG A 520 28.94 25.90 -15.81
C ARG A 520 29.49 24.93 -16.85
N GLY A 521 29.47 23.63 -16.53
CA GLY A 521 29.96 22.58 -17.43
C GLY A 521 31.48 22.45 -17.53
N LYS A 522 32.25 23.44 -17.08
CA LYS A 522 33.70 23.39 -17.18
C LYS A 522 34.31 22.64 -15.99
N LYS A 523 35.00 21.53 -16.27
CA LYS A 523 35.84 20.82 -15.28
C LYS A 523 36.96 21.73 -14.80
N ILE A 524 37.02 21.94 -13.49
CA ILE A 524 38.07 22.71 -12.84
C ILE A 524 39.31 21.84 -12.67
N THR A 525 40.45 22.38 -13.07
CA THR A 525 41.73 21.65 -13.04
C THR A 525 42.47 21.87 -11.72
N SER A 526 43.41 20.98 -11.41
CA SER A 526 44.30 21.11 -10.25
C SER A 526 45.12 22.40 -10.22
N LYS A 527 45.29 23.08 -11.38
CA LYS A 527 45.93 24.40 -11.47
C LYS A 527 45.05 25.53 -10.92
N GLU A 528 43.73 25.35 -10.95
CA GLU A 528 42.75 26.33 -10.47
C GLU A 528 42.39 26.04 -9.00
N ILE A 529 42.11 24.78 -8.67
CA ILE A 529 41.86 24.31 -7.30
C ILE A 529 42.67 23.03 -7.09
N TYR A 530 43.76 23.11 -6.33
CA TYR A 530 44.66 21.97 -6.06
C TYR A 530 44.14 21.03 -4.97
N THR A 531 43.14 21.45 -4.20
CA THR A 531 42.51 20.72 -3.10
C THR A 531 41.07 20.30 -3.45
N SER A 532 40.79 19.88 -4.68
CA SER A 532 39.41 19.59 -5.12
C SER A 532 38.70 18.61 -4.20
N ARG A 533 39.37 17.51 -3.82
CA ARG A 533 38.84 16.48 -2.90
C ARG A 533 38.46 17.07 -1.54
N GLU A 534 39.37 17.81 -0.91
CA GLU A 534 39.13 18.43 0.39
C GLU A 534 38.04 19.51 0.29
N THR A 535 38.04 20.27 -0.79
CA THR A 535 37.04 21.32 -1.06
C THR A 535 35.64 20.72 -1.18
N ILE A 536 35.49 19.62 -1.94
CA ILE A 536 34.22 18.89 -2.07
C ILE A 536 33.76 18.41 -0.70
N ALA A 537 34.62 17.70 0.04
CA ALA A 537 34.25 17.16 1.35
C ALA A 537 33.85 18.25 2.37
N ILE A 538 34.59 19.37 2.41
CA ILE A 538 34.25 20.53 3.27
C ILE A 538 32.93 21.15 2.86
N LEU A 539 32.69 21.37 1.55
CA LEU A 539 31.45 21.96 1.07
C LEU A 539 30.24 21.05 1.32
N THR A 540 30.38 19.73 1.17
CA THR A 540 29.33 18.77 1.51
C THR A 540 28.89 18.92 2.96
N ILE A 541 29.84 19.00 3.90
CA ILE A 541 29.54 19.23 5.33
C ILE A 541 28.86 20.59 5.52
N LEU A 542 29.39 21.66 4.92
CA LEU A 542 28.83 23.01 5.05
C LEU A 542 27.42 23.13 4.46
N ILE A 543 27.11 22.38 3.41
CA ILE A 543 25.77 22.34 2.78
C ILE A 543 24.79 21.59 3.69
N SER A 544 25.19 20.47 4.31
CA SER A 544 24.36 19.74 5.27
C SER A 544 24.01 20.56 6.53
N GLU A 545 24.85 21.56 6.86
CA GLU A 545 24.68 22.46 8.01
C GLU A 545 24.50 23.92 7.56
N ILE A 546 23.79 24.14 6.44
CA ILE A 546 23.60 25.47 5.85
C ILE A 546 23.07 26.48 6.88
N LYS A 547 23.58 27.72 6.86
CA LYS A 547 23.28 28.79 7.83
C LYS A 547 23.70 28.50 9.28
N LYS A 548 24.40 27.41 9.59
CA LYS A 548 24.95 27.12 10.92
C LYS A 548 26.47 27.32 10.94
N TRP A 549 27.00 27.61 12.12
CA TRP A 549 28.45 27.62 12.35
C TRP A 549 28.94 26.18 12.54
N VAL A 550 29.84 25.74 11.66
CA VAL A 550 30.47 24.42 11.69
C VAL A 550 31.88 24.56 12.23
N SER A 551 32.19 23.88 13.34
CA SER A 551 33.55 23.83 13.89
C SER A 551 34.49 23.13 12.92
N HIS A 552 35.72 23.64 12.77
CA HIS A 552 36.75 23.01 11.93
C HIS A 552 37.03 21.55 12.31
N LYS A 553 36.76 21.15 13.56
CA LYS A 553 36.88 19.77 14.06
C LYS A 553 35.95 18.77 13.38
N LYS A 554 34.87 19.24 12.73
CA LYS A 554 33.96 18.40 11.95
C LYS A 554 34.47 18.14 10.52
N PHE A 555 35.46 18.88 10.05
CA PHE A 555 36.00 18.69 8.70
C PHE A 555 36.93 17.47 8.63
N PRO A 556 37.14 16.89 7.43
CA PRO A 556 38.06 15.78 7.26
C PRO A 556 39.46 16.17 7.74
N PRO A 557 40.18 15.26 8.42
CA PRO A 557 41.54 15.51 8.87
C PRO A 557 42.43 15.78 7.65
N SER A 558 42.74 17.05 7.43
CA SER A 558 43.66 17.54 6.41
C SER A 558 44.47 18.68 7.01
N SER A 559 45.70 18.89 6.53
CA SER A 559 46.51 20.03 6.97
C SER A 559 45.75 21.34 6.80
N TYR A 560 45.01 21.45 5.68
CA TYR A 560 44.27 22.65 5.29
C TYR A 560 43.01 22.93 6.11
N ALA A 561 42.51 21.99 6.90
CA ALA A 561 41.32 22.18 7.74
C ALA A 561 41.67 22.50 9.21
N SER A 562 42.93 22.34 9.61
CA SER A 562 43.37 22.52 11.00
C SER A 562 43.81 23.95 11.34
N ASP A 563 44.20 24.73 10.33
CA ASP A 563 44.59 26.13 10.49
C ASP A 563 43.72 27.05 9.62
N ARG A 564 43.25 28.14 10.22
CA ARG A 564 42.35 29.12 9.61
C ARG A 564 42.97 29.79 8.38
N SER A 565 44.26 30.10 8.43
CA SER A 565 44.98 30.77 7.34
C SER A 565 45.21 29.82 6.17
N GLU A 566 45.53 28.55 6.46
CA GLU A 566 45.58 27.51 5.44
C GLU A 566 44.21 27.28 4.81
N PHE A 567 43.15 27.12 5.61
CA PHE A 567 41.79 26.93 5.10
C PHE A 567 41.37 28.08 4.16
N GLN A 568 41.61 29.32 4.59
CA GLN A 568 41.32 30.51 3.79
C GLN A 568 42.14 30.51 2.49
N SER A 569 43.46 30.34 2.58
CA SER A 569 44.36 30.50 1.42
C SER A 569 44.35 29.31 0.46
N LYS A 570 44.01 28.10 0.95
CA LYS A 570 44.09 26.84 0.22
C LYS A 570 42.74 26.32 -0.28
N ILE A 571 41.65 26.57 0.45
CA ILE A 571 40.31 26.12 0.07
C ILE A 571 39.48 27.31 -0.43
N ILE A 572 39.26 28.32 0.42
CA ILE A 572 38.26 29.38 0.16
C ILE A 572 38.71 30.35 -0.92
N SER A 573 39.93 30.88 -0.84
CA SER A 573 40.44 31.86 -1.80
C SER A 573 40.57 31.30 -3.22
N PRO A 574 41.11 30.09 -3.46
CA PRO A 574 41.16 29.49 -4.80
C PRO A 574 39.76 29.22 -5.37
N LEU A 575 38.84 28.70 -4.55
CA LEU A 575 37.45 28.48 -4.96
C LEU A 575 36.77 29.80 -5.35
N ASN A 576 36.83 30.82 -4.49
CA ASN A 576 36.22 32.13 -4.77
C ASN A 576 36.82 32.84 -5.98
N LYS A 577 38.14 32.74 -6.19
CA LYS A 577 38.79 33.29 -7.38
C LYS A 577 38.31 32.58 -8.65
N THR A 578 38.13 31.26 -8.58
CA THR A 578 37.64 30.45 -9.70
C THR A 578 36.17 30.74 -9.98
N LEU A 579 35.33 30.88 -8.94
CA LEU A 579 33.92 31.28 -9.08
C LEU A 579 33.77 32.69 -9.63
N GLU A 580 34.57 33.66 -9.16
CA GLU A 580 34.52 35.03 -9.67
C GLU A 580 34.92 35.09 -11.14
N LYS A 581 35.91 34.29 -11.55
CA LYS A 581 36.35 34.18 -12.96
C LYS A 581 35.28 33.58 -13.88
N HIS A 582 34.55 32.55 -13.44
CA HIS A 582 33.63 31.80 -14.32
C HIS A 582 32.15 32.20 -14.16
N LEU A 583 31.74 32.70 -12.99
CA LEU A 583 30.35 33.07 -12.66
C LEU A 583 30.17 34.56 -12.36
N GLY A 584 31.25 35.31 -12.09
CA GLY A 584 31.15 36.68 -11.55
C GLY A 584 30.57 36.75 -10.14
N LYS A 585 30.54 35.62 -9.41
CA LYS A 585 29.98 35.48 -8.07
C LYS A 585 31.00 34.86 -7.11
N LYS A 586 30.80 35.05 -5.81
CA LYS A 586 31.59 34.42 -4.74
C LYS A 586 30.70 33.54 -3.87
N LEU A 587 31.30 32.51 -3.28
CA LEU A 587 30.70 31.75 -2.22
C LEU A 587 30.52 32.67 -1.00
N LYS A 588 29.30 32.79 -0.47
CA LYS A 588 29.04 33.58 0.73
C LYS A 588 29.41 32.76 1.96
N LEU A 589 30.66 32.89 2.39
CA LEU A 589 31.19 32.11 3.50
C LEU A 589 31.82 33.04 4.53
N SER A 590 31.46 32.83 5.79
CA SER A 590 31.95 33.60 6.95
C SER A 590 32.78 32.71 7.85
N MET A 591 33.84 33.27 8.44
CA MET A 591 34.74 32.56 9.36
C MET A 591 34.91 33.35 10.64
N SER A 592 34.89 32.66 11.79
CA SER A 592 35.09 33.24 13.12
C SER A 592 36.00 32.35 13.97
N GLY A 593 36.65 32.91 14.99
CA GLY A 593 37.56 32.20 15.89
C GLY A 593 39.05 32.46 15.63
N SER A 594 39.89 31.66 16.29
CA SER A 594 41.36 31.78 16.30
C SER A 594 42.00 31.06 15.09
N ALA A 595 43.34 30.99 15.04
CA ALA A 595 44.06 30.28 13.98
C ALA A 595 43.80 28.77 14.00
N VAL A 596 43.84 28.15 15.19
CA VAL A 596 43.73 26.68 15.37
C VAL A 596 42.39 26.24 15.93
N ASP A 597 41.50 27.18 16.24
CA ASP A 597 40.14 26.91 16.68
C ASP A 597 39.16 27.91 16.06
N PHE A 598 38.65 27.56 14.89
CA PHE A 598 37.73 28.38 14.12
C PHE A 598 36.46 27.62 13.74
N SER A 599 35.45 28.39 13.34
CA SER A 599 34.20 27.90 12.79
C SER A 599 33.88 28.60 11.48
N VAL A 600 33.16 27.90 10.61
CA VAL A 600 32.82 28.34 9.26
C VAL A 600 31.31 28.29 9.08
N LYS A 601 30.75 29.29 8.40
CA LYS A 601 29.32 29.37 8.09
C LYS A 601 29.14 29.61 6.60
N LEU A 602 28.37 28.74 5.95
CA LEU A 602 27.94 28.91 4.56
C LEU A 602 26.55 29.58 4.52
N GLU A 603 26.42 30.63 3.71
CA GLU A 603 25.17 31.33 3.45
C GLU A 603 24.67 31.06 2.01
N PRO A 604 23.35 31.05 1.77
CA PRO A 604 22.82 30.85 0.42
C PRO A 604 23.18 31.97 -0.56
N GLY A 605 23.39 31.59 -1.83
CA GLY A 605 23.66 32.56 -2.90
C GLY A 605 24.07 31.97 -4.24
N LEU A 606 24.36 30.67 -4.30
CA LEU A 606 24.68 29.92 -5.52
C LEU A 606 23.88 28.61 -5.52
N GLY A 607 23.48 28.16 -6.71
CA GLY A 607 22.98 26.80 -6.88
C GLY A 607 24.15 25.83 -6.86
N ILE A 608 24.19 24.91 -5.89
CA ILE A 608 25.27 23.93 -5.75
C ILE A 608 24.66 22.54 -5.82
N TYR A 609 25.17 21.70 -6.70
CA TYR A 609 24.79 20.30 -6.84
C TYR A 609 25.93 19.43 -6.36
N ILE A 610 25.66 18.44 -5.52
CA ILE A 610 26.63 17.44 -5.08
C ILE A 610 26.21 16.10 -5.67
N ALA A 611 27.03 15.52 -6.54
CA ALA A 611 26.87 14.14 -6.97
C ALA A 611 27.58 13.22 -5.96
N GLU A 612 26.79 12.45 -5.21
CA GLU A 612 27.26 11.63 -4.09
C GLU A 612 27.67 10.23 -4.53
N GLU A 613 26.83 9.59 -5.35
CA GLU A 613 26.98 8.19 -5.74
C GLU A 613 26.44 7.99 -7.16
N LYS A 614 27.14 7.16 -7.94
CA LYS A 614 26.72 6.69 -9.26
C LYS A 614 26.30 5.23 -9.10
N PHE A 615 25.04 4.92 -9.39
CA PHE A 615 24.48 3.60 -9.18
C PHE A 615 24.77 2.64 -10.33
#